data_AF-F8N8C7-F1
#
_entry.id   AF-F8N8C7-F1
#
_cell.length_a   1.000
_cell.length_b   1.000
_cell.length_c   1.000
_cell.angle_alpha   90.00
_cell.angle_beta   90.00
_cell.angle_gamma   90.00
#
_symmetry.space_group_name_H-M   'P 1'
#
loop_
_entity.id
_entity.type
_entity.pdbx_description
1 polymer ?
#
loop_
_entity_poly.entity_id
_entity_poly.type
_entity_poly.pdbx_seq_one_letter_code
_entity_poly.pdbx_strand_id
1 'polypeptide(L)'
;MRKLLLEVVALITLGACADYEDKIDVIPVSVRLQFPDSYTAELNGVRVELQDATASTFVDSTDIQGIAHFAVPAGIYKASSSSQKVTRDYRYFFNGTRSQIIITSDSTNVVPLKITMSKKRIVH
;
A
#
# COMPACT_ATOMS: atom_id res chain seq x y z
N MET A 1 51.97 -19.47 30.69
CA MET A 1 51.52 -18.24 30.01
C MET A 1 50.73 -18.55 28.74
N ARG A 2 49.59 -19.26 28.82
CA ARG A 2 48.75 -19.55 27.63
C ARG A 2 47.26 -19.80 27.92
N LYS A 3 46.82 -19.67 29.18
CA LYS A 3 45.42 -19.85 29.59
C LYS A 3 44.77 -18.60 30.17
N LEU A 4 45.49 -17.48 30.21
CA LEU A 4 44.99 -16.19 30.74
C LEU A 4 44.59 -15.18 29.65
N LEU A 5 44.77 -15.52 28.37
CA LEU A 5 44.42 -14.63 27.25
C LEU A 5 43.05 -14.91 26.63
N LEU A 6 42.39 -16.02 26.98
CA LEU A 6 41.11 -16.40 26.37
C LEU A 6 39.87 -15.86 27.09
N GLU A 7 39.97 -15.50 28.37
CA GLU A 7 38.79 -15.02 29.14
C GLU A 7 38.49 -13.54 28.93
N VAL A 8 39.49 -12.73 28.53
CA VAL A 8 39.31 -11.28 28.33
C VAL A 8 38.61 -10.95 27.02
N VAL A 9 38.63 -11.86 26.03
CA VAL A 9 37.97 -11.65 24.71
C VAL A 9 36.46 -11.93 24.76
N ALA A 10 36.00 -12.75 25.71
CA ALA A 10 34.59 -13.13 25.83
C ALA A 10 33.69 -12.06 26.48
N LEU A 11 34.27 -11.06 27.15
CA LEU A 11 33.51 -10.00 27.84
C LEU A 11 33.18 -8.79 26.95
N ILE A 12 33.73 -8.69 25.73
CA ILE A 12 33.59 -7.51 24.87
C ILE A 12 32.46 -7.66 23.83
N THR A 13 31.90 -8.86 23.65
CA THR A 13 30.92 -9.13 22.57
C THR A 13 29.45 -8.94 22.97
N LEU A 14 29.14 -8.58 24.23
CA LEU A 14 27.75 -8.45 24.72
C LEU A 14 27.20 -7.01 24.67
N GLY A 15 28.01 -6.02 24.27
CA GLY A 15 27.61 -4.60 24.25
C GLY A 15 27.22 -4.03 22.89
N ALA A 16 27.14 -4.85 21.83
CA ALA A 16 26.93 -4.40 20.45
C ALA A 16 25.69 -5.02 19.79
N CYS A 17 24.62 -5.20 20.56
CA CYS A 17 23.25 -5.11 20.04
C CYS A 17 22.59 -3.97 20.81
N ALA A 18 23.12 -2.76 20.68
CA ALA A 18 22.28 -1.60 20.91
C ALA A 18 21.25 -1.64 19.78
N ASP A 19 19.99 -1.85 20.14
CA ASP A 19 18.84 -1.76 19.24
C ASP A 19 18.92 -0.42 18.50
N TYR A 20 19.53 -0.43 17.32
CA TYR A 20 19.35 0.60 16.32
C TYR A 20 17.95 0.37 15.73
N GLU A 21 16.92 0.78 16.49
CA GLU A 21 15.59 0.98 15.93
C GLU A 21 15.65 2.23 15.05
N ASP A 22 16.15 2.08 13.82
CA ASP A 22 15.90 3.03 12.74
C ASP A 22 14.39 2.99 12.44
N LYS A 23 13.60 3.71 13.24
CA LYS A 23 12.17 3.90 12.98
C LYS A 23 12.06 4.80 11.77
N ILE A 24 11.74 4.20 10.63
CA ILE A 24 11.38 4.95 9.44
C ILE A 24 10.06 5.67 9.73
N ASP A 25 10.10 7.00 9.72
CA ASP A 25 8.90 7.81 9.87
C ASP A 25 7.93 7.51 8.72
N VAL A 26 6.69 7.17 9.08
CA VAL A 26 5.61 6.88 8.15
C VAL A 26 4.55 7.97 8.19
N ILE A 27 3.99 8.26 7.03
CA ILE A 27 2.98 9.29 6.80
C ILE A 27 1.66 8.59 6.51
N PRO A 28 0.55 8.98 7.20
CA PRO A 28 -0.77 8.44 6.89
C PRO A 28 -1.25 8.94 5.53
N VAL A 29 -1.76 8.03 4.71
CA VAL A 29 -2.22 8.29 3.34
C VAL A 29 -3.57 7.61 3.15
N SER A 30 -4.55 8.33 2.60
CA SER A 30 -5.87 7.80 2.29
C SER A 30 -6.08 7.79 0.78
N VAL A 31 -6.24 6.60 0.18
CA VAL A 31 -6.55 6.45 -1.24
C VAL A 31 -8.06 6.24 -1.41
N ARG A 32 -8.76 7.21 -1.99
CA ARG A 32 -10.21 7.17 -2.19
C ARG A 32 -10.56 6.72 -3.60
N LEU A 33 -11.25 5.60 -3.72
CA LEU A 33 -11.73 5.13 -5.02
C LEU A 33 -12.90 5.98 -5.52
N GLN A 34 -12.82 6.42 -6.78
CA GLN A 34 -13.86 7.17 -7.47
C GLN A 34 -14.41 6.31 -8.60
N PHE A 35 -15.49 5.58 -8.32
CA PHE A 35 -16.19 4.79 -9.33
C PHE A 35 -17.05 5.69 -10.22
N PRO A 36 -17.36 5.26 -11.46
CA PRO A 36 -18.29 5.98 -12.32
C PRO A 36 -19.68 6.06 -11.68
N ASP A 37 -20.40 7.18 -11.86
CA ASP A 37 -21.72 7.42 -11.24
C ASP A 37 -22.76 6.33 -11.55
N SER A 38 -22.60 5.61 -12.66
CA SER A 38 -23.43 4.47 -13.04
C SER A 38 -23.27 3.24 -12.13
N TYR A 39 -22.26 3.21 -11.26
CA TYR A 39 -21.96 2.09 -10.37
C TYR A 39 -22.38 2.40 -8.94
N THR A 40 -23.38 1.67 -8.43
CA THR A 40 -24.00 1.92 -7.11
C THR A 40 -23.71 0.82 -6.09
N ALA A 41 -22.80 -0.12 -6.39
CA ALA A 41 -22.53 -1.23 -5.50
C ALA A 41 -21.55 -0.84 -4.37
N GLU A 42 -21.43 -1.73 -3.39
CA GLU A 42 -20.53 -1.54 -2.24
C GLU A 42 -19.09 -1.27 -2.67
N LEU A 43 -18.48 -0.31 -1.97
CA LEU A 43 -17.10 0.14 -2.18
C LEU A 43 -16.13 -0.47 -1.16
N ASN A 44 -16.58 -1.42 -0.34
CA ASN A 44 -15.79 -2.06 0.70
C ASN A 44 -15.00 -3.26 0.16
N GLY A 45 -13.80 -3.49 0.70
CA GLY A 45 -12.99 -4.67 0.43
C GLY A 45 -12.29 -4.65 -0.94
N VAL A 46 -12.25 -3.51 -1.61
CA VAL A 46 -11.57 -3.38 -2.91
C VAL A 46 -10.08 -3.19 -2.65
N ARG A 47 -9.27 -4.12 -3.15
CA ARG A 47 -7.80 -4.07 -3.04
C ARG A 47 -7.25 -2.82 -3.72
N VAL A 48 -6.37 -2.13 -3.02
CA VAL A 48 -5.57 -1.00 -3.50
C VAL A 48 -4.11 -1.30 -3.23
N GLU A 49 -3.28 -1.01 -4.22
CA GLU A 49 -1.83 -1.15 -4.15
C GLU A 49 -1.20 0.23 -4.28
N LEU A 50 -0.23 0.51 -3.42
CA LEU A 50 0.58 1.71 -3.44
C LEU A 50 2.03 1.29 -3.61
N GLN A 51 2.62 1.61 -4.76
CA GLN A 51 3.97 1.21 -5.12
C GLN A 51 4.91 2.43 -5.09
N ASP A 52 6.05 2.31 -4.40
CA ASP A 52 7.07 3.36 -4.37
C ASP A 52 7.96 3.37 -5.62
N ALA A 53 8.83 4.37 -5.74
CA ALA A 53 9.77 4.52 -6.85
C ALA A 53 10.83 3.40 -6.93
N THR A 54 11.04 2.65 -5.86
CA THR A 54 11.95 1.49 -5.76
C THR A 54 11.25 0.15 -5.96
N ALA A 55 9.97 0.18 -6.36
CA ALA A 55 9.09 -0.97 -6.58
C ALA A 55 8.63 -1.73 -5.32
N SER A 56 8.85 -1.21 -4.11
CA SER A 56 8.18 -1.74 -2.91
C SER A 56 6.69 -1.52 -3.03
N THR A 57 5.90 -2.53 -2.67
CA THR A 57 4.44 -2.51 -2.84
C THR A 57 3.75 -2.65 -1.49
N PHE A 58 2.97 -1.64 -1.14
CA PHE A 58 2.08 -1.62 0.00
C PHE A 58 0.66 -1.96 -0.46
N VAL A 59 -0.08 -2.69 0.35
CA VAL A 59 -1.39 -3.21 -0.01
C VAL A 59 -2.36 -2.96 1.12
N ASP A 60 -3.52 -2.43 0.78
CA ASP A 60 -4.66 -2.34 1.69
C ASP A 60 -5.98 -2.58 0.93
N SER A 61 -7.09 -2.67 1.63
CA SER A 61 -8.44 -2.78 1.05
C SER A 61 -9.34 -1.66 1.53
N THR A 62 -10.25 -1.22 0.67
CA THR A 62 -11.13 -0.10 1.02
C THR A 62 -12.10 -0.42 2.16
N ASP A 63 -12.39 0.60 2.97
CA ASP A 63 -13.45 0.58 3.97
C ASP A 63 -14.85 0.83 3.37
N ILE A 64 -15.87 0.99 4.23
CA ILE A 64 -17.26 1.28 3.82
C ILE A 64 -17.42 2.61 3.05
N GLN A 65 -16.47 3.52 3.17
CA GLN A 65 -16.46 4.82 2.48
C GLN A 65 -15.72 4.76 1.13
N GLY A 66 -15.17 3.58 0.77
CA GLY A 66 -14.36 3.41 -0.43
C GLY A 66 -12.94 3.94 -0.29
N ILE A 67 -12.40 3.99 0.93
CA ILE A 67 -11.07 4.52 1.24
C ILE A 67 -10.14 3.40 1.73
N ALA A 68 -8.98 3.25 1.09
CA ALA A 68 -7.89 2.42 1.58
C ALA A 68 -6.90 3.30 2.36
N HIS A 69 -6.39 2.81 3.48
CA HIS A 69 -5.57 3.54 4.43
C HIS A 69 -4.17 2.94 4.51
N PHE A 70 -3.17 3.78 4.26
CA PHE A 70 -1.77 3.39 4.26
C PHE A 70 -0.99 4.23 5.27
N ALA A 71 0.12 3.68 5.74
CA ALA A 71 1.17 4.42 6.42
C ALA A 71 2.49 4.09 5.71
N VAL A 72 3.04 5.07 4.98
CA VAL A 72 4.22 4.86 4.13
C VAL A 72 5.24 5.98 4.29
N PRO A 73 6.53 5.73 4.02
CA PRO A 73 7.55 6.78 4.04
C PRO A 73 7.23 7.92 3.07
N ALA A 74 7.88 9.08 3.27
CA ALA A 74 7.84 10.15 2.30
C ALA A 74 8.45 9.69 0.97
N GLY A 75 7.84 10.08 -0.15
CA GLY A 75 8.33 9.66 -1.46
C GLY A 75 7.34 9.86 -2.60
N ILE A 76 7.69 9.26 -3.74
CA ILE A 76 6.86 9.26 -4.95
C ILE A 76 6.27 7.88 -5.13
N TYR A 77 4.96 7.84 -5.33
CA TYR A 77 4.19 6.61 -5.40
C TYR A 77 3.32 6.54 -6.65
N LYS A 78 2.91 5.30 -6.95
CA LYS A 78 1.85 4.95 -7.89
C LYS A 78 0.77 4.17 -7.14
N ALA A 79 -0.46 4.63 -7.21
CA ALA A 79 -1.62 3.90 -6.72
C ALA A 79 -2.25 3.10 -7.87
N SER A 80 -2.68 1.88 -7.59
CA SER A 80 -3.45 1.05 -8.53
C SER A 80 -4.51 0.22 -7.83
N SER A 81 -5.59 -0.05 -8.54
CA SER A 81 -6.63 -0.98 -8.10
C SER A 81 -7.16 -1.73 -9.32
N SER A 82 -7.34 -3.04 -9.17
CA SER A 82 -7.90 -3.90 -10.19
C SER A 82 -8.81 -4.93 -9.54
N SER A 83 -10.06 -5.00 -9.98
CA SER A 83 -11.02 -5.96 -9.48
C SER A 83 -12.01 -6.39 -10.56
N GLN A 84 -12.68 -7.51 -10.32
CA GLN A 84 -13.70 -8.05 -11.22
C GLN A 84 -14.97 -8.40 -10.44
N LYS A 85 -16.12 -8.20 -11.08
CA LYS A 85 -17.41 -8.64 -10.57
C LYS A 85 -18.12 -9.46 -11.64
N VAL A 86 -18.55 -10.67 -11.29
CA VAL A 86 -19.27 -11.54 -12.20
C VAL A 86 -20.75 -11.53 -11.82
N THR A 87 -21.60 -11.37 -12.82
CA THR A 87 -23.06 -11.53 -12.75
C THR A 87 -23.46 -12.66 -13.69
N ARG A 88 -24.75 -12.96 -13.77
CA ARG A 88 -25.25 -13.98 -14.72
C ARG A 88 -24.87 -13.67 -16.16
N ASP A 89 -25.05 -12.42 -16.59
CA ASP A 89 -24.95 -12.04 -18.00
C ASP A 89 -23.65 -11.30 -18.35
N TYR A 90 -22.94 -10.76 -17.34
CA TYR A 90 -21.75 -9.93 -17.55
C TYR A 90 -20.63 -10.20 -16.55
N ARG A 91 -19.40 -10.08 -17.04
CA ARG A 91 -18.20 -9.85 -16.22
C ARG A 91 -17.81 -8.38 -16.32
N TYR A 92 -17.76 -7.71 -15.17
CA TYR A 92 -17.30 -6.33 -15.02
C TYR A 92 -15.84 -6.31 -14.61
N PHE A 93 -15.09 -5.35 -15.16
CA PHE A 93 -13.71 -5.07 -14.82
C PHE A 93 -13.59 -3.63 -14.34
N PHE A 94 -12.98 -3.45 -13.18
CA PHE A 94 -12.73 -2.16 -12.56
C PHE A 94 -11.24 -1.96 -12.46
N ASN A 95 -10.72 -0.91 -13.10
CA ASN A 95 -9.29 -0.63 -13.11
C ASN A 95 -9.04 0.85 -12.86
N GLY A 96 -8.09 1.16 -12.00
CA GLY A 96 -7.61 2.51 -11.79
C GLY A 96 -6.11 2.51 -11.59
N THR A 97 -5.45 3.53 -12.14
CA THR A 97 -4.04 3.81 -11.82
C THR A 97 -3.81 5.31 -11.76
N ARG A 98 -2.95 5.74 -10.83
CA ARG A 98 -2.48 7.11 -10.72
C ARG A 98 -1.02 7.09 -10.29
N SER A 99 -0.17 7.69 -11.11
CA SER A 99 1.27 7.80 -10.86
C SER A 99 1.64 9.20 -10.36
N GLN A 100 2.91 9.37 -9.97
CA GLN A 100 3.47 10.64 -9.54
C GLN A 100 2.74 11.24 -8.33
N ILE A 101 2.31 10.38 -7.40
CA ILE A 101 1.72 10.80 -6.13
C ILE A 101 2.88 11.16 -5.20
N ILE A 102 2.98 12.43 -4.84
CA ILE A 102 4.01 12.92 -3.91
C ILE A 102 3.44 12.86 -2.50
N ILE A 103 4.10 12.13 -1.61
CA ILE A 103 3.72 11.96 -0.20
C ILE A 103 4.78 12.63 0.66
N THR A 104 4.35 13.63 1.43
CA THR A 104 5.18 14.44 2.32
C THR A 104 4.40 14.78 3.59
N SER A 105 5.12 15.07 4.68
CA SER A 105 4.53 15.29 6.00
C SER A 105 3.67 16.57 6.09
N ASP A 106 3.83 17.49 5.16
CA ASP A 106 3.11 18.78 5.08
C ASP A 106 1.87 18.73 4.17
N SER A 107 1.61 17.61 3.49
CA SER A 107 0.50 17.46 2.54
C SER A 107 -0.73 16.80 3.16
N THR A 108 -1.92 17.19 2.70
CA THR A 108 -3.15 16.41 2.94
C THR A 108 -3.09 15.19 2.02
N ASN A 109 -2.52 14.09 2.50
CA ASN A 109 -2.24 12.88 1.72
C ASN A 109 -3.50 12.06 1.38
N VAL A 110 -4.53 12.73 0.85
CA VAL A 110 -5.77 12.14 0.35
C VAL A 110 -5.70 12.07 -1.17
N VAL A 111 -5.61 10.85 -1.69
CA VAL A 111 -5.38 10.56 -3.10
C VAL A 111 -6.67 10.06 -3.73
N PRO A 112 -7.36 10.86 -4.58
CA PRO A 112 -8.41 10.32 -5.42
C PRO A 112 -7.83 9.38 -6.48
N LEU A 113 -8.40 8.18 -6.60
CA LEU A 113 -8.09 7.18 -7.61
C LEU A 113 -9.33 6.91 -8.47
N LYS A 114 -9.33 7.44 -9.70
CA LYS A 114 -10.40 7.23 -10.67
C LYS A 114 -10.42 5.78 -11.14
N ILE A 115 -11.58 5.15 -11.03
CA ILE A 115 -11.82 3.78 -11.49
C ILE A 115 -12.57 3.84 -12.83
N THR A 116 -12.02 3.17 -13.82
CA THR A 116 -12.69 2.91 -15.10
C THR A 116 -13.38 1.56 -15.04
N MET A 117 -14.67 1.54 -15.43
CA MET A 117 -15.47 0.32 -15.52
C MET A 117 -15.62 -0.11 -16.99
N SER A 118 -15.40 -1.39 -17.26
CA SER A 118 -15.77 -2.03 -18.53
C SER A 118 -16.51 -3.35 -18.27
N LYS A 119 -17.22 -3.88 -19.27
CA LYS A 119 -17.97 -5.14 -19.13
C LYS A 119 -17.87 -6.03 -20.37
N LYS A 120 -17.86 -7.34 -20.15
CA LYS A 120 -17.91 -8.37 -21.19
C LYS A 120 -19.12 -9.27 -20.97
N ARG A 121 -19.94 -9.48 -22.01
CA ARG A 121 -21.09 -10.40 -21.96
C ARG A 121 -20.60 -11.85 -21.81
N ILE A 122 -21.26 -12.62 -20.96
CA ILE A 122 -21.03 -14.06 -20.78
C ILE A 122 -21.95 -14.80 -21.76
N VAL A 123 -21.35 -15.63 -22.61
CA VAL A 123 -22.08 -16.54 -23.51
C VAL A 123 -22.07 -17.91 -22.85
N HIS A 124 -23.27 -18.48 -22.68
CA HIS A 124 -23.46 -19.83 -22.14
C HIS A 124 -23.54 -20.83 -23.29
#